data_AF-K9ULY9-F1
#
_entry.id   AF-K9ULY9-F1
#
_cell.length_a   1.000
_cell.length_b   1.000
_cell.length_c   1.000
_cell.angle_alpha   90.00
_cell.angle_beta   90.00
_cell.angle_gamma   90.00
#
_symmetry.space_group_name_H-M   'P 1'
#
loop_
_entity.id
_entity.type
_entity.pdbx_description
1 polymer ?
#
loop_
_entity_poly.entity_id
_entity_poly.type
_entity_poly.pdbx_seq_one_letter_code
_entity_poly.pdbx_strand_id
1 'polypeptide(L)'
;MFNPFDFDKIAKDFKKASDILDGEQLKTEIFNAFLQGFQGKEMPEVPRGKDLYYNLSLCFNDAMLGSKQEIRIRRLEVTTNGELNTVTRVLKFTIPKGQGHESTLKLKEQGDASKHGGKPGDLFIVLVIPEDDKDRKYNELNNDIFTNIKVASDNFNHLSSMRLCLIIKSSL
;
A
#
# COMPACT_ATOMS: atom_id res chain seq x y z
N MET A 1 4.21 -14.78 30.65
CA MET A 1 3.44 -13.94 29.70
C MET A 1 2.49 -14.85 28.94
N PHE A 2 1.18 -14.70 29.16
CA PHE A 2 0.17 -15.41 28.39
C PHE A 2 0.00 -14.71 27.04
N ASN A 3 0.18 -15.44 25.93
CA ASN A 3 -0.16 -14.97 24.59
C ASN A 3 -1.63 -15.31 24.30
N PRO A 4 -2.53 -14.33 24.11
CA PRO A 4 -3.97 -14.57 23.97
C PRO A 4 -4.39 -15.23 22.64
N PHE A 5 -3.47 -15.45 21.71
CA PHE A 5 -3.76 -15.94 20.34
C PHE A 5 -3.29 -17.38 20.09
N ASP A 6 -2.85 -18.10 21.12
CA ASP A 6 -2.36 -19.47 20.98
C ASP A 6 -3.51 -20.48 21.20
N PHE A 7 -4.42 -20.54 20.23
CA PHE A 7 -5.67 -21.33 20.26
C PHE A 7 -5.41 -22.83 20.45
N ASP A 8 -4.29 -23.35 19.96
CA ASP A 8 -3.93 -24.77 20.09
C ASP A 8 -3.62 -25.16 21.55
N LYS A 9 -3.05 -24.21 22.31
CA LYS A 9 -2.75 -24.39 23.73
C LYS A 9 -4.02 -24.30 24.58
N ILE A 10 -4.90 -23.36 24.24
CA ILE A 10 -6.22 -23.21 24.88
C ILE A 10 -7.09 -24.45 24.62
N ALA A 11 -7.15 -24.96 23.39
CA ALA A 11 -7.94 -26.14 23.04
C ALA A 11 -7.47 -27.42 23.78
N LYS A 12 -6.15 -27.58 23.96
CA LYS A 12 -5.57 -28.71 24.72
C LYS A 12 -5.90 -28.64 26.20
N ASP A 13 -5.85 -27.43 26.79
CA ASP A 13 -6.21 -27.22 28.20
C ASP A 13 -7.71 -27.48 28.43
N PHE A 14 -8.56 -27.13 27.47
CA PHE A 14 -10.00 -27.43 27.49
C PHE A 14 -10.32 -28.91 27.39
N LYS A 15 -9.63 -29.65 26.50
CA LYS A 15 -9.84 -31.09 26.35
C LYS A 15 -9.51 -31.84 27.65
N LYS A 16 -8.41 -31.47 28.31
CA LYS A 16 -7.98 -32.06 29.58
C LYS A 16 -8.93 -31.74 30.74
N ALA A 17 -9.56 -30.57 30.74
CA ALA A 17 -10.58 -30.20 31.73
C ALA A 17 -11.93 -30.91 31.48
N SER A 18 -12.26 -31.17 30.21
CA SER A 18 -13.46 -31.91 29.79
C SER A 18 -13.49 -33.34 30.32
N ASP A 19 -12.34 -33.96 30.45
CA ASP A 19 -12.18 -35.35 30.86
C ASP A 19 -12.26 -35.54 32.40
N ILE A 20 -12.23 -34.45 33.17
CA ILE A 20 -12.26 -34.45 34.66
C ILE A 20 -13.68 -34.26 35.21
N LEU A 21 -14.63 -33.84 34.38
CA LEU A 21 -16.00 -33.55 34.79
C LEU A 21 -16.92 -34.74 34.45
N ASP A 22 -17.27 -35.59 35.41
CA ASP A 22 -18.21 -36.69 35.22
C ASP A 22 -19.66 -36.19 35.27
N GLY A 23 -20.29 -36.01 34.10
CA GLY A 23 -21.72 -35.67 33.98
C GLY A 23 -22.05 -34.90 32.71
N GLU A 24 -22.64 -35.55 31.71
CA GLU A 24 -22.97 -34.95 30.41
C GLU A 24 -23.90 -33.72 30.48
N GLN A 25 -24.77 -33.67 31.49
CA GLN A 25 -25.70 -32.55 31.69
C GLN A 25 -24.98 -31.29 32.21
N LEU A 26 -24.05 -31.45 33.16
CA LEU A 26 -23.23 -30.36 33.69
C LEU A 26 -22.21 -29.86 32.66
N LYS A 27 -21.68 -30.75 31.81
CA LYS A 27 -20.80 -30.35 30.70
C LYS A 27 -21.51 -29.41 29.75
N THR A 28 -22.76 -29.71 29.38
CA THR A 28 -23.52 -28.94 28.40
C THR A 28 -23.96 -27.59 28.95
N GLU A 29 -24.36 -27.50 30.22
CA GLU A 29 -24.74 -26.23 30.85
C GLU A 29 -23.54 -25.31 31.09
N ILE A 30 -22.41 -25.85 31.54
CA ILE A 30 -21.17 -25.07 31.71
C ILE A 30 -20.60 -24.66 30.35
N PHE A 31 -20.66 -25.54 29.34
CA PHE A 31 -20.25 -25.24 27.98
C PHE A 31 -21.18 -24.21 27.32
N ASN A 32 -22.49 -24.26 27.56
CA ASN A 32 -23.44 -23.27 27.07
C ASN A 32 -23.32 -21.93 27.82
N ALA A 33 -23.04 -21.93 29.13
CA ALA A 33 -22.76 -20.72 29.91
C ALA A 33 -21.42 -20.08 29.49
N PHE A 34 -20.41 -20.91 29.18
CA PHE A 34 -19.15 -20.47 28.59
C PHE A 34 -19.40 -19.90 27.19
N LEU A 35 -20.05 -20.65 26.30
CA LEU A 35 -20.42 -20.20 24.95
C LEU A 35 -21.32 -18.97 24.92
N GLN A 36 -22.18 -18.76 25.92
CA GLN A 36 -22.96 -17.53 26.08
C GLN A 36 -22.07 -16.34 26.49
N GLY A 37 -20.97 -16.58 27.20
CA GLY A 37 -19.89 -15.60 27.39
C GLY A 37 -19.02 -15.37 26.15
N PHE A 38 -19.02 -16.33 25.20
CA PHE A 38 -18.37 -16.23 23.88
C PHE A 38 -19.33 -15.87 22.73
N GLN A 39 -20.61 -15.55 23.02
CA GLN A 39 -21.42 -14.81 22.06
C GLN A 39 -20.77 -13.44 21.91
N GLY A 40 -19.97 -13.32 20.85
CA GLY A 40 -19.18 -12.16 20.53
C GLY A 40 -20.03 -10.91 20.66
N LYS A 41 -19.89 -10.22 21.79
CA LYS A 41 -20.24 -8.83 21.91
C LYS A 41 -19.36 -8.18 20.85
N GLU A 42 -19.93 -7.82 19.70
CA GLU A 42 -19.23 -7.06 18.67
C GLU A 42 -18.56 -5.91 19.40
N MET A 43 -17.25 -6.03 19.60
CA MET A 43 -16.50 -4.95 20.20
C MET A 43 -16.69 -3.79 19.24
N PRO A 44 -17.20 -2.63 19.70
CA PRO A 44 -17.41 -1.50 18.82
C PRO A 44 -16.08 -1.23 18.11
N GLU A 45 -16.07 -1.46 16.79
CA GLU A 45 -14.85 -1.31 16.01
C GLU A 45 -14.43 0.15 16.10
N VAL A 46 -13.21 0.37 16.57
CA VAL A 46 -12.69 1.72 16.69
C VAL A 46 -12.59 2.32 15.27
N PRO A 47 -13.29 3.44 14.99
CA PRO A 47 -13.33 3.97 13.63
C PRO A 47 -11.91 4.26 13.11
N ARG A 48 -11.65 3.88 11.86
CA ARG A 48 -10.39 4.20 11.17
C ARG A 48 -10.26 5.71 10.93
N GLY A 49 -9.03 6.19 10.86
CA GLY A 49 -8.72 7.53 10.38
C GLY A 49 -9.07 7.73 8.91
N LYS A 50 -9.12 8.98 8.46
CA LYS A 50 -9.54 9.33 7.10
C LYS A 50 -8.43 9.08 6.09
N ASP A 51 -8.81 8.59 4.91
CA ASP A 51 -7.91 8.45 3.78
C ASP A 51 -7.61 9.82 3.15
N LEU A 52 -6.38 10.00 2.64
CA LEU A 52 -5.92 11.20 1.97
C LEU A 52 -5.68 10.93 0.48
N TYR A 53 -5.95 11.93 -0.37
CA TYR A 53 -5.72 11.86 -1.81
C TYR A 53 -4.78 12.99 -2.22
N TYR A 54 -3.76 12.65 -3.00
CA TYR A 54 -2.75 13.60 -3.47
C TYR A 54 -2.48 13.41 -4.95
N ASN A 55 -2.62 14.49 -5.73
CA ASN A 55 -2.30 14.47 -7.15
C ASN A 55 -0.83 14.84 -7.33
N LEU A 56 -0.04 13.92 -7.87
CA LEU A 56 1.35 14.13 -8.17
C LEU A 56 1.54 14.28 -9.68
N SER A 57 1.91 15.49 -10.11
CA SER A 57 2.29 15.73 -11.50
C SER A 57 3.69 15.20 -11.75
N LEU A 58 3.84 14.33 -12.76
CA LEU A 58 5.10 13.70 -13.15
C LEU A 58 5.36 13.90 -14.63
N CYS A 59 6.63 14.04 -15.00
CA CYS A 59 7.00 13.99 -16.41
C CYS A 59 6.93 12.55 -16.93
N PHE A 60 6.72 12.41 -18.24
CA PHE A 60 6.60 11.12 -18.90
C PHE A 60 7.84 10.24 -18.67
N ASN A 61 9.03 10.83 -18.77
CA ASN A 61 10.29 10.11 -18.62
C ASN A 61 10.44 9.48 -17.21
N ASP A 62 10.08 10.22 -16.16
CA ASP A 62 10.16 9.73 -14.77
C ASP A 62 9.14 8.62 -14.48
N ALA A 63 7.96 8.69 -15.11
CA ALA A 63 6.95 7.64 -15.01
C ALA A 63 7.38 6.35 -15.75
N MET A 64 8.06 6.48 -16.89
CA MET A 64 8.52 5.34 -17.69
C MET A 64 9.76 4.68 -17.12
N LEU A 65 10.76 5.45 -16.68
CA LEU A 65 12.01 4.91 -16.13
C LEU A 65 11.87 4.51 -14.65
N GLY A 66 10.90 5.08 -13.95
CA GLY A 66 10.78 5.01 -12.50
C GLY A 66 11.70 6.03 -11.83
N SER A 67 11.22 6.64 -10.77
CA SER A 67 11.90 7.74 -10.09
C SER A 67 11.70 7.66 -8.58
N LYS A 68 12.66 8.20 -7.80
CA LYS A 68 12.49 8.39 -6.35
C LYS A 68 11.87 9.76 -6.13
N GLN A 69 10.71 9.80 -5.49
CA GLN A 69 9.97 11.03 -5.24
C GLN A 69 9.89 11.33 -3.75
N GLU A 70 9.84 12.62 -3.44
CA GLU A 70 9.66 13.14 -2.09
C GLU A 70 8.50 14.13 -2.09
N ILE A 71 7.49 13.88 -1.25
CA ILE A 71 6.33 14.76 -1.10
C ILE A 71 6.18 15.23 0.34
N ARG A 72 5.63 16.44 0.52
CA ARG A 72 5.26 16.98 1.83
C ARG A 72 3.76 16.93 1.97
N ILE A 73 3.28 16.09 2.87
CA ILE A 73 1.85 15.97 3.17
C ILE A 73 1.55 16.62 4.51
N ARG A 74 0.36 17.22 4.62
CA ARG A 74 -0.20 17.64 5.90
C ARG A 74 -1.23 16.59 6.30
N ARG A 75 -1.07 16.02 7.49
CA ARG A 75 -1.97 14.99 8.02
C ARG A 75 -2.24 15.22 9.50
N LEU A 76 -3.31 14.64 10.00
CA LEU A 76 -3.60 14.58 11.44
C LEU A 76 -2.77 13.47 12.11
N GLU A 77 -2.08 13.81 13.19
CA GLU A 77 -1.38 12.86 14.06
C GLU A 77 -1.93 12.98 15.49
N VAL A 78 -2.01 11.85 16.21
CA VAL A 78 -2.35 11.84 17.63
C VAL A 78 -1.09 12.20 18.42
N THR A 79 -1.17 13.25 19.23
CA THR A 79 -0.11 13.66 20.14
C THR A 79 -0.05 12.75 21.37
N THR A 80 1.01 12.84 22.17
CA THR A 80 1.13 12.11 23.44
C THR A 80 0.00 12.40 24.42
N ASN A 81 -0.69 13.53 24.25
CA ASN A 81 -1.80 13.97 25.09
C ASN A 81 -3.17 13.44 24.60
N GLY A 82 -3.20 12.67 23.50
CA GLY A 82 -4.42 12.16 22.90
C GLY A 82 -5.17 13.16 22.00
N GLU A 83 -4.62 14.36 21.79
CA GLU A 83 -5.20 15.37 20.91
C GLU A 83 -4.74 15.20 19.45
N LEU A 84 -5.62 15.51 18.50
CA LEU A 84 -5.29 15.53 17.07
C LEU A 84 -4.59 16.83 16.72
N ASN A 85 -3.38 16.74 16.15
CA ASN A 85 -2.62 17.87 15.66
C ASN A 85 -2.30 17.70 14.17
N THR A 86 -2.32 18.81 13.41
CA THR A 86 -1.92 18.81 12.00
C THR A 86 -0.40 18.89 11.89
N VAL A 87 0.21 17.82 11.38
CA VAL A 87 1.67 17.70 11.23
C VAL A 87 2.01 17.62 9.74
N THR A 88 3.09 18.30 9.34
CA THR A 88 3.65 18.16 7.99
C THR A 88 4.71 17.06 8.00
N ARG A 89 4.53 16.03 7.17
CA ARG A 89 5.48 14.92 7.02
C ARG A 89 6.05 14.88 5.61
N VAL A 90 7.35 14.62 5.55
CA VAL A 90 8.07 14.35 4.30
C VAL A 90 8.03 12.84 4.08
N LEU A 91 7.39 12.40 2.99
CA LEU A 91 7.33 11.00 2.58
C LEU A 91 8.21 10.79 1.36
N LYS A 92 9.08 9.79 1.43
CA LYS A 92 9.94 9.34 0.33
C LYS A 92 9.41 8.01 -0.18
N PHE A 93 9.12 7.92 -1.46
CA PHE A 93 8.65 6.69 -2.09
C PHE A 93 9.23 6.58 -3.50
N THR A 94 9.20 5.35 -4.03
CA THR A 94 9.71 5.07 -5.38
C THR A 94 8.54 4.80 -6.30
N ILE A 95 8.52 5.49 -7.43
CA ILE A 95 7.59 5.24 -8.52
C ILE A 95 8.14 4.07 -9.34
N PRO A 96 7.36 3.00 -9.52
CA PRO A 96 7.77 1.89 -10.38
C PRO A 96 8.00 2.37 -11.81
N LYS A 97 8.81 1.66 -12.59
CA LYS A 97 8.91 1.90 -14.04
C LYS A 97 7.60 1.52 -14.74
N GLY A 98 7.28 2.20 -15.83
CA GLY A 98 6.11 1.93 -16.66
C GLY A 98 4.77 2.33 -16.02
N GLN A 99 4.76 3.39 -15.19
CA GLN A 99 3.49 3.95 -14.71
C GLN A 99 2.81 4.77 -15.81
N GLY A 100 1.50 4.56 -15.98
CA GLY A 100 0.67 5.32 -16.92
C GLY A 100 0.03 6.54 -16.27
N HIS A 101 -0.63 7.37 -17.09
CA HIS A 101 -1.49 8.45 -16.62
C HIS A 101 -2.59 7.91 -15.70
N GLU A 102 -2.95 8.65 -14.65
CA GLU A 102 -3.94 8.29 -13.62
C GLU A 102 -3.64 7.01 -12.82
N SER A 103 -2.41 6.49 -12.88
CA SER A 103 -2.00 5.38 -12.02
C SER A 103 -2.07 5.80 -10.54
N THR A 104 -2.57 4.93 -9.67
CA THR A 104 -2.71 5.23 -8.23
C THR A 104 -1.73 4.42 -7.40
N LEU A 105 -0.91 5.09 -6.59
CA LEU A 105 -0.03 4.47 -5.60
C LEU A 105 -0.65 4.57 -4.20
N LYS A 106 -0.70 3.44 -3.49
CA LYS A 106 -1.25 3.36 -2.14
C LYS A 106 -0.14 3.25 -1.11
N LEU A 107 -0.10 4.20 -0.18
CA LEU A 107 0.75 4.15 1.01
C LEU A 107 -0.10 3.85 2.25
N LYS A 108 0.11 2.67 2.83
CA LYS A 108 -0.66 2.18 3.97
C LYS A 108 -0.43 3.04 5.22
N GLU A 109 -1.51 3.36 5.92
CA GLU A 109 -1.47 4.05 7.21
C GLU A 109 -0.75 5.43 7.15
N GLN A 110 -0.69 6.05 5.96
CA GLN A 110 -0.11 7.38 5.76
C GLN A 110 -1.15 8.50 5.64
N GLY A 111 -2.44 8.18 5.84
CA GLY A 111 -3.54 9.14 5.91
C GLY A 111 -3.65 9.82 7.27
N ASP A 112 -4.84 10.34 7.58
CA ASP A 112 -5.12 10.98 8.86
C ASP A 112 -5.24 9.95 9.99
N ALA A 113 -4.79 10.33 11.19
CA ALA A 113 -5.01 9.53 12.38
C ALA A 113 -6.48 9.55 12.83
N SER A 114 -6.92 8.46 13.48
CA SER A 114 -8.26 8.38 14.05
C SER A 114 -8.35 9.17 15.36
N LYS A 115 -9.49 9.86 15.57
CA LYS A 115 -9.82 10.53 16.82
C LYS A 115 -9.99 9.56 18.00
N HIS A 116 -10.38 8.31 17.72
CA HIS A 116 -10.70 7.32 18.75
C HIS A 116 -9.56 6.31 18.98
N GLY A 117 -8.35 6.59 18.48
CA GLY A 117 -7.21 5.68 18.61
C GLY A 117 -7.25 4.48 17.64
N GLY A 118 -8.13 4.52 16.64
CA GLY A 118 -8.14 3.55 15.54
C GLY A 118 -6.95 3.71 14.61
N LYS A 119 -6.75 2.76 13.70
CA LYS A 119 -5.66 2.80 12.71
C LYS A 119 -5.76 4.07 11.85
N PRO A 120 -4.64 4.67 11.44
CA PRO A 120 -4.67 5.76 10.46
C PRO A 120 -5.27 5.32 9.12
N GLY A 121 -5.82 6.28 8.39
CA GLY A 121 -6.23 6.08 7.00
C GLY A 121 -5.04 5.82 6.07
N ASP A 122 -5.32 5.55 4.80
CA ASP A 122 -4.31 5.38 3.75
C ASP A 122 -4.08 6.69 2.98
N LEU A 123 -2.92 6.80 2.34
CA LEU A 123 -2.65 7.87 1.37
C LEU A 123 -2.66 7.29 -0.04
N PHE A 124 -3.52 7.85 -0.90
CA PHE A 124 -3.61 7.56 -2.32
C PHE A 124 -2.93 8.68 -3.10
N ILE A 125 -1.91 8.32 -3.88
CA ILE A 125 -1.19 9.24 -4.75
C ILE A 125 -1.62 8.96 -6.18
N VAL A 126 -2.35 9.88 -6.79
CA VAL A 126 -2.78 9.79 -8.18
C VAL A 126 -1.72 10.44 -9.05
N LEU A 127 -1.13 9.65 -9.94
CA LEU A 127 -0.09 10.10 -10.85
C LEU A 127 -0.73 10.79 -12.05
N VAL A 128 -0.38 12.05 -12.28
CA VAL A 128 -0.90 12.84 -13.41
C VAL A 128 0.27 13.17 -14.33
N ILE A 129 0.23 12.63 -15.54
CA ILE A 129 1.20 12.98 -16.59
C ILE A 129 0.54 14.01 -17.52
N PRO A 130 0.95 15.29 -17.51
CA PRO A 130 0.33 16.31 -18.34
C PRO A 130 0.45 15.95 -19.82
N GLU A 131 -0.60 16.23 -20.60
CA GLU A 131 -0.65 15.94 -22.04
C GLU A 131 0.30 16.83 -22.86
N ASP A 132 0.54 18.05 -22.37
CA ASP A 132 1.45 19.03 -22.99
C ASP A 132 2.94 18.74 -22.73
N ASP A 133 3.26 17.61 -22.10
CA ASP A 133 4.64 17.18 -21.93
C ASP A 133 5.25 16.90 -23.32
N LYS A 134 6.28 17.68 -23.68
CA LYS A 134 6.95 17.61 -24.99
C LYS A 134 7.51 16.20 -25.25
N ASP A 135 7.89 15.49 -24.20
CA ASP A 135 8.43 14.14 -24.27
C ASP A 135 7.34 13.09 -24.51
N ARG A 136 6.09 13.36 -24.11
CA ARG A 136 4.93 12.49 -24.40
C ARG A 136 4.56 12.59 -25.88
N LYS A 137 4.49 13.82 -26.42
CA LYS A 137 4.17 14.06 -27.83
C LYS A 137 5.17 13.42 -28.80
N TYR A 138 6.46 13.40 -28.43
CA TYR A 138 7.52 12.76 -29.21
C TYR A 138 7.43 11.22 -29.20
N ASN A 139 6.98 10.62 -28.10
CA ASN A 139 6.92 9.16 -27.95
C ASN A 139 5.62 8.55 -28.46
N GLU A 140 4.49 9.27 -28.44
CA GLU A 140 3.24 8.80 -29.07
C GLU A 140 3.38 8.74 -30.61
N LEU A 141 4.12 9.66 -31.23
CA LEU A 141 4.44 9.64 -32.67
C LEU A 141 5.48 8.57 -33.05
N ASN A 142 6.35 8.19 -32.12
CA ASN A 142 7.42 7.23 -32.36
C ASN A 142 7.14 5.82 -31.80
N ASN A 143 6.00 5.58 -31.15
CA ASN A 143 5.69 4.26 -30.60
C ASN A 143 5.50 3.19 -31.70
N ASP A 144 5.18 3.60 -32.93
CA ASP A 144 5.23 2.75 -34.13
C ASP A 144 6.66 2.49 -34.63
N ILE A 145 7.62 3.36 -34.32
CA ILE A 145 9.02 3.22 -34.78
C ILE A 145 9.86 2.46 -33.75
N PHE A 146 9.67 2.72 -32.45
CA PHE A 146 10.43 2.04 -31.38
C PHE A 146 10.01 0.58 -31.20
N THR A 147 8.73 0.23 -31.39
CA THR A 147 8.30 -1.18 -31.37
C THR A 147 8.90 -1.95 -32.54
N ASN A 148 8.92 -1.37 -33.74
CA ASN A 148 9.55 -1.99 -34.93
C ASN A 148 11.07 -2.14 -34.80
N ILE A 149 11.77 -1.18 -34.18
CA ILE A 149 13.22 -1.30 -33.93
C ILE A 149 13.51 -2.35 -32.84
N LYS A 150 12.66 -2.49 -31.81
CA LYS A 150 12.85 -3.49 -30.76
C LYS A 150 12.66 -4.92 -31.28
N VAL A 151 11.65 -5.15 -32.12
CA VAL A 151 11.45 -6.43 -32.82
C VAL A 151 12.63 -6.76 -33.75
N ALA A 152 13.24 -5.76 -34.38
CA ALA A 152 14.44 -5.98 -35.21
C ALA A 152 15.71 -6.25 -34.38
N SER A 153 15.84 -5.63 -33.20
CA SER A 153 17.04 -5.71 -32.36
C SER A 153 17.14 -7.01 -31.55
N ASP A 154 16.00 -7.63 -31.20
CA ASP A 154 15.97 -8.91 -30.47
C ASP A 154 16.45 -10.10 -31.33
N ASN A 155 16.59 -9.92 -32.66
CA ASN A 155 17.18 -10.90 -33.58
C ASN A 155 18.72 -10.79 -33.72
N PHE A 156 19.37 -9.81 -33.09
CA PHE A 156 20.82 -9.65 -33.11
C PHE A 156 21.40 -9.99 -31.73
N ASN A 157 21.43 -11.29 -31.44
CA ASN A 157 22.25 -11.79 -30.35
C ASN A 157 23.73 -11.50 -30.64
N HIS A 158 24.45 -11.18 -29.55
CA HIS A 158 25.90 -11.31 -29.46
C HIS A 158 26.70 -10.15 -30.07
N LEU A 159 26.90 -9.06 -29.31
CA LEU A 159 28.23 -8.49 -29.00
C LEU A 159 28.12 -7.15 -28.27
N SER A 160 28.86 -7.08 -27.15
CA SER A 160 29.51 -5.90 -26.55
C SER A 160 28.65 -4.71 -26.08
N SER A 161 28.61 -4.62 -24.75
CA SER A 161 28.76 -3.39 -23.96
C SER A 161 29.51 -2.24 -24.67
N MET A 162 29.07 -1.02 -24.38
CA MET A 162 29.65 0.30 -24.70
C MET A 162 29.15 1.02 -25.96
N ARG A 163 28.58 2.20 -25.69
CA ARG A 163 28.36 3.36 -26.58
C ARG A 163 27.33 3.19 -27.70
N LEU A 164 26.12 3.74 -27.46
CA LEU A 164 25.50 4.63 -28.44
C LEU A 164 24.47 5.57 -27.79
N CYS A 165 24.96 6.43 -26.89
CA CYS A 165 24.31 7.69 -26.57
C CYS A 165 24.95 8.74 -27.47
N LEU A 166 24.56 8.80 -28.74
CA LEU A 166 24.79 9.89 -29.69
C LEU A 166 24.03 9.45 -30.94
N ILE A 167 23.23 10.33 -31.54
CA ILE A 167 22.22 9.98 -32.54
C ILE A 167 21.38 11.21 -32.82
N ILE A 168 20.40 11.58 -31.99
CA ILE A 168 19.42 12.60 -32.42
C ILE A 168 19.65 13.97 -31.76
N LYS A 169 20.82 14.57 -32.02
CA LYS A 169 21.06 16.01 -31.92
C LYS A 169 21.71 16.49 -33.21
N SER A 170 20.94 16.49 -34.30
CA SER A 170 21.31 17.13 -35.57
C SER A 170 20.05 17.41 -36.39
N SER A 171 19.27 18.39 -35.93
CA SER A 171 18.48 19.33 -36.77
C SER A 171 17.62 20.20 -35.87
N LEU A 172 18.24 21.29 -35.41
CA LEU A 172 17.66 22.62 -35.25
C LEU A 172 18.84 23.60 -35.16
#